data_AF-A0AAN7M028-F1
#
_entry.id   AF-A0AAN7M028-F1
#
_cell.length_a   1.000
_cell.length_b   1.000
_cell.length_c   1.000
_cell.angle_alpha   90.00
_cell.angle_beta   90.00
_cell.angle_gamma   90.00
#
_symmetry.space_group_name_H-M   'P 1'
#
loop_
_entity.id
_entity.type
_entity.pdbx_description
1 polymer ?
#
loop_
_entity_poly.entity_id
_entity_poly.type
_entity_poly.pdbx_seq_one_letter_code
_entity_poly.pdbx_strand_id
1 'polypeptide(L)'
;MKQDVSYLWISSFTELDGQEIRLKSYRSRYTSAVTDVSGSLQIANCKVKMVKICCIGAGYVGGPTMAVIALKCPSIEVSVVDISVSRINAWNSDQLPIYEPGLNAVVKECRGRNLFFSTDVEKHVQEADIVFVSVNTPTKTLVLEQAKPPI
;
A
#
# COMPACT_ATOMS: atom_id res chain seq x y z
N MET A 1 15.60 4.76 19.62
CA MET A 1 14.75 3.72 19.03
C MET A 1 14.56 4.08 17.56
N LYS A 2 15.29 3.46 16.64
CA LYS A 2 15.19 3.75 15.20
C LYS A 2 14.15 2.77 14.63
N GLN A 3 13.06 3.29 14.06
CA GLN A 3 12.10 2.46 13.34
C GLN A 3 12.64 2.24 11.94
N ASP A 4 12.88 0.97 11.57
CA ASP A 4 13.30 0.58 10.24
C ASP A 4 12.07 0.61 9.31
N VAL A 5 11.75 1.80 8.79
CA VAL A 5 10.69 1.98 7.79
C VAL A 5 11.29 1.77 6.40
N SER A 6 10.76 0.80 5.65
CA SER A 6 11.16 0.56 4.26
C SER A 6 10.24 1.33 3.32
N TYR A 7 10.82 2.17 2.46
CA TYR A 7 10.08 2.93 1.43
C TYR A 7 10.16 2.20 0.09
N LEU A 8 9.01 1.97 -0.55
CA LEU A 8 8.94 1.45 -1.92
C LEU A 8 8.38 2.52 -2.86
N TRP A 9 9.20 2.94 -3.82
CA TRP A 9 8.86 3.96 -4.82
C TRP A 9 8.47 3.28 -6.15
N ILE A 10 7.28 3.54 -6.67
CA ILE A 10 6.79 3.00 -7.96
C ILE A 10 6.44 4.19 -8.86
N SER A 11 7.21 4.41 -9.92
CA SER A 11 7.12 5.63 -10.73
C SER A 11 6.29 5.52 -12.02
N SER A 12 5.99 4.33 -12.55
CA SER A 12 5.12 4.15 -13.72
C SER A 12 4.75 2.67 -13.89
N PHE A 13 3.47 2.36 -14.08
CA PHE A 13 2.99 1.03 -14.46
C PHE A 13 2.78 1.03 -15.98
N THR A 14 3.76 0.54 -16.75
CA THR A 14 3.54 0.16 -18.15
C THR A 14 3.21 -1.32 -18.18
N GLU A 15 2.04 -1.62 -18.71
CA GLU A 15 1.53 -2.98 -18.94
C GLU A 15 2.53 -3.75 -19.84
N LEU A 16 3.15 -4.80 -19.28
CA LEU A 16 3.88 -5.82 -20.03
C LEU A 16 3.54 -7.18 -19.44
N ASP A 17 2.73 -7.91 -20.18
CA ASP A 17 2.63 -9.36 -20.26
C ASP A 17 2.74 -10.16 -18.96
N GLY A 18 1.58 -10.46 -18.38
CA GLY A 18 1.22 -11.84 -18.02
C GLY A 18 2.11 -12.62 -17.05
N GLN A 19 3.04 -11.99 -16.34
CA GLN A 19 3.85 -12.67 -15.33
C GLN A 19 3.29 -12.40 -13.93
N GLU A 20 2.66 -13.46 -13.42
CA GLU A 20 2.33 -13.70 -12.02
C GLU A 20 3.41 -13.14 -11.09
N ILE A 21 3.06 -12.12 -10.28
CA ILE A 21 3.87 -11.70 -9.14
C ILE A 21 3.80 -12.84 -8.13
N ARG A 22 4.64 -13.87 -8.33
CA ARG A 22 4.86 -14.92 -7.36
C ARG A 22 5.72 -14.32 -6.25
N LEU A 23 5.07 -13.70 -5.27
CA LEU A 23 5.67 -13.46 -3.96
C LEU A 23 6.24 -14.81 -3.52
N LYS A 24 7.58 -14.95 -3.60
CA LYS A 24 8.28 -16.15 -3.15
C LYS A 24 7.78 -16.41 -1.75
N SER A 25 7.00 -17.48 -1.60
CA SER A 25 6.51 -18.05 -0.34
C SER A 25 7.37 -17.55 0.81
N TYR A 26 6.89 -16.53 1.53
CA TYR A 26 7.46 -16.16 2.81
C TYR A 26 7.08 -17.31 3.74
N ARG A 27 7.87 -18.38 3.68
CA ARG A 27 7.79 -19.48 4.62
C ARG A 27 8.39 -18.89 5.89
N SER A 28 7.51 -18.37 6.74
CA SER A 28 7.88 -17.90 8.08
C SER A 28 8.66 -19.01 8.77
N ARG A 29 10.00 -18.89 8.78
CA ARG A 29 10.89 -19.70 9.61
C ARG A 29 10.96 -19.03 10.96
N TYR A 30 9.87 -19.11 11.72
CA TYR A 30 9.89 -18.92 13.17
C TYR A 30 9.10 -20.04 13.83
N THR A 31 9.57 -21.26 13.63
CA THR A 31 9.35 -22.36 14.57
C THR A 31 10.73 -22.81 15.01
N SER A 32 11.33 -22.09 15.96
CA SER A 32 12.40 -22.68 16.76
C SER A 32 11.71 -23.64 17.72
N ALA A 33 11.70 -24.93 17.38
CA ALA A 33 11.32 -25.96 18.34
C ALA A 33 12.40 -25.95 19.44
N VAL A 34 12.07 -25.41 20.61
CA VAL A 34 12.91 -25.57 21.81
C VAL A 34 12.50 -26.90 22.42
N THR A 35 13.30 -27.94 22.22
CA THR A 35 13.12 -29.20 22.94
C THR A 35 13.61 -28.99 24.37
N ASP A 36 12.69 -28.91 25.32
CA ASP A 36 13.04 -29.10 26.72
C ASP A 36 13.46 -30.57 26.94
N VAL A 37 14.37 -30.80 27.88
CA VAL A 37 14.92 -32.13 28.22
C VAL A 37 13.87 -33.13 28.73
N SER A 38 12.64 -32.67 28.96
CA SER A 38 11.49 -33.47 29.41
C SER A 38 10.64 -34.07 28.27
N GLY A 39 10.94 -33.80 26.99
CA GLY A 39 10.17 -34.34 25.86
C GLY A 39 8.73 -33.81 25.76
N SER A 40 8.37 -32.79 26.54
CA SER A 40 7.04 -32.17 26.51
C SER A 40 6.99 -31.08 25.44
N LEU A 41 6.19 -31.29 24.38
CA LEU A 41 6.02 -30.33 23.30
C LEU A 41 5.23 -29.10 23.81
N GLN A 42 5.90 -28.00 24.11
CA GLN A 42 5.23 -26.72 24.33
C GLN A 42 5.08 -25.98 22.99
N ILE A 43 3.85 -25.89 22.46
CA ILE A 43 3.54 -25.03 21.32
C ILE A 43 3.68 -23.58 21.80
N ALA A 44 4.80 -22.93 21.50
CA ALA A 44 4.92 -21.50 21.69
C ALA A 44 3.89 -20.80 20.79
N ASN A 45 2.90 -20.12 21.38
CA ASN A 45 1.97 -19.26 20.67
C ASN A 45 2.71 -18.06 20.08
N CYS A 46 3.32 -18.24 18.91
CA CYS A 46 3.89 -17.15 18.13
C CYS A 46 2.74 -16.34 17.52
N LYS A 47 2.41 -15.20 18.14
CA LYS A 47 1.50 -14.21 17.57
C LYS A 47 2.11 -13.71 16.26
N VAL A 48 1.56 -14.13 15.12
CA VAL A 48 1.92 -13.56 13.82
C VAL A 48 1.46 -12.10 13.83
N LYS A 49 2.42 -11.16 13.81
CA LYS A 49 2.13 -9.73 13.71
C LYS A 49 1.45 -9.48 12.36
N MET A 50 0.27 -8.88 12.37
CA MET A 50 -0.39 -8.39 11.16
C MET A 50 0.48 -7.31 10.53
N VAL A 51 0.81 -7.47 9.24
CA VAL A 51 1.58 -6.49 8.48
C VAL A 51 0.68 -5.32 8.10
N LYS A 52 1.16 -4.10 8.34
CA LYS A 52 0.45 -2.86 7.99
C LYS A 52 1.12 -2.14 6.82
N ILE A 53 0.33 -1.80 5.81
CA ILE A 53 0.75 -1.01 4.65
C ILE A 53 0.06 0.36 4.70
N CYS A 54 0.84 1.43 4.53
CA CYS A 54 0.32 2.77 4.28
C CYS A 54 0.68 3.20 2.85
N CYS A 55 -0.29 3.70 2.08
CA CYS A 55 -0.07 4.27 0.76
C CYS A 55 -0.42 5.75 0.74
N ILE A 56 0.58 6.60 0.54
CA ILE A 56 0.40 8.05 0.38
C ILE A 56 0.05 8.33 -1.08
N GLY A 57 -1.18 8.80 -1.31
CA GLY A 57 -1.76 9.09 -2.61
C GLY A 57 -2.90 8.13 -2.94
N ALA A 58 -4.13 8.62 -2.89
CA ALA A 58 -5.35 7.88 -3.24
C ALA A 58 -5.76 8.10 -4.71
N GLY A 59 -4.78 8.34 -5.57
CA GLY A 59 -4.99 8.59 -7.00
C GLY A 59 -5.20 7.31 -7.80
N TYR A 60 -5.03 7.45 -9.11
CA TYR A 60 -5.24 6.38 -10.09
C TYR A 60 -4.31 5.18 -9.91
N VAL A 61 -3.12 5.37 -9.35
CA VAL A 61 -2.16 4.28 -9.07
C VAL A 61 -2.38 3.71 -7.66
N GLY A 62 -2.29 4.54 -6.63
CA GLY A 62 -2.36 4.10 -5.23
C GLY A 62 -3.68 3.40 -4.87
N GLY A 63 -4.83 3.95 -5.27
CA GLY A 63 -6.14 3.40 -4.94
C GLY A 63 -6.36 1.97 -5.45
N PRO A 64 -6.33 1.73 -6.78
CA PRO A 64 -6.51 0.40 -7.36
C PRO A 64 -5.47 -0.61 -6.89
N THR A 65 -4.19 -0.21 -6.83
CA THR A 65 -3.10 -1.11 -6.41
C THR A 65 -3.35 -1.62 -4.99
N MET A 66 -3.70 -0.71 -4.07
CA MET A 66 -3.96 -1.07 -2.67
C MET A 66 -5.25 -1.87 -2.50
N ALA A 67 -6.28 -1.60 -3.32
CA ALA A 67 -7.51 -2.38 -3.32
C ALA A 67 -7.25 -3.85 -3.72
N VAL A 68 -6.43 -4.08 -4.75
CA VAL A 68 -6.05 -5.44 -5.19
C VAL A 68 -5.17 -6.13 -4.15
N ILE A 69 -4.22 -5.42 -3.51
CA ILE A 69 -3.41 -5.98 -2.41
C ILE A 69 -4.31 -6.41 -1.26
N ALA A 70 -5.26 -5.58 -0.84
CA ALA A 70 -6.18 -5.91 0.24
C ALA A 70 -7.06 -7.13 -0.09
N LEU A 71 -7.47 -7.28 -1.36
CA LEU A 71 -8.21 -8.45 -1.84
C LEU A 71 -7.37 -9.72 -1.81
N LYS A 72 -6.16 -9.68 -2.38
CA LYS A 72 -5.29 -10.85 -2.53
C LYS A 72 -4.56 -11.23 -1.24
N CYS A 73 -4.44 -10.31 -0.29
CA CYS A 73 -3.76 -10.52 0.99
C CYS A 73 -4.65 -10.15 2.18
N PRO A 74 -5.64 -11.00 2.56
CA PRO A 74 -6.56 -10.72 3.66
C PRO A 74 -5.90 -10.52 5.03
N SER A 75 -4.69 -11.04 5.22
CA SER A 75 -3.88 -10.90 6.44
C SER A 75 -3.04 -9.62 6.49
N ILE A 76 -3.21 -8.72 5.54
CA ILE A 76 -2.52 -7.42 5.50
C ILE A 76 -3.56 -6.32 5.70
N GLU A 77 -3.27 -5.39 6.61
CA GLU A 77 -4.05 -4.17 6.79
C GLU A 77 -3.49 -3.09 5.86
N VAL A 78 -4.35 -2.51 5.02
CA VAL A 78 -3.96 -1.54 4.01
C VAL A 78 -4.70 -0.23 4.26
N SER A 79 -3.94 0.85 4.48
CA SER A 79 -4.46 2.20 4.64
C SER A 79 -4.00 3.08 3.47
N VAL A 80 -4.94 3.63 2.71
CA VAL A 80 -4.67 4.59 1.64
C VAL A 80 -4.98 5.99 2.16
N VAL A 81 -3.99 6.86 2.14
CA VAL A 81 -4.09 8.22 2.68
C VAL A 81 -3.89 9.28 1.61
N ASP A 82 -4.63 10.37 1.71
CA ASP A 82 -4.53 11.51 0.79
C ASP A 82 -4.94 12.80 1.51
N ILE A 83 -4.33 13.91 1.12
CA ILE A 83 -4.66 15.24 1.64
C ILE A 83 -6.04 15.72 1.15
N SER A 84 -6.52 15.19 0.04
CA SER A 84 -7.81 15.54 -0.54
C SER A 84 -8.95 14.85 0.21
N VAL A 85 -9.57 15.58 1.14
CA VAL A 85 -10.75 15.12 1.90
C VAL A 85 -11.88 14.67 0.96
N SER A 86 -12.14 15.41 -0.11
CA SER A 86 -13.18 15.05 -1.09
C SER A 86 -12.89 13.72 -1.79
N ARG A 87 -11.62 13.46 -2.14
CA ARG A 87 -11.20 12.19 -2.74
C ARG A 87 -11.34 11.03 -1.77
N ILE A 88 -10.92 11.20 -0.51
CA ILE A 88 -11.07 10.18 0.53
C ILE A 88 -12.56 9.90 0.81
N ASN A 89 -13.40 10.94 0.88
CA ASN A 89 -14.84 10.77 1.02
C ASN A 89 -15.45 9.98 -0.14
N ALA A 90 -15.02 10.26 -1.37
CA ALA A 90 -15.45 9.49 -2.54
C ALA A 90 -15.03 8.01 -2.44
N TRP A 91 -13.79 7.72 -2.04
CA TRP A 91 -13.31 6.36 -1.78
C TRP A 91 -14.07 5.63 -0.66
N ASN A 92 -14.64 6.36 0.29
CA ASN A 92 -15.49 5.84 1.36
C ASN A 92 -16.98 5.80 0.99
N SER A 93 -17.37 6.27 -0.19
CA SER A 93 -18.75 6.29 -0.70
C SER A 93 -19.02 5.16 -1.70
N ASP A 94 -20.24 5.07 -2.23
CA ASP A 94 -20.55 4.16 -3.34
C ASP A 94 -20.04 4.63 -4.71
N GLN A 95 -19.68 5.92 -4.81
CA GLN A 95 -19.19 6.55 -6.03
C GLN A 95 -17.69 6.82 -5.91
N LEU A 96 -16.89 5.92 -6.48
CA LEU A 96 -15.43 6.03 -6.46
C LEU A 96 -14.94 7.25 -7.27
N PRO A 97 -13.82 7.88 -6.87
CA PRO A 97 -13.29 9.06 -7.56
C PRO A 97 -12.64 8.74 -8.91
N ILE A 98 -12.45 7.45 -9.22
CA ILE A 98 -11.92 6.95 -10.49
C ILE A 98 -12.83 5.83 -10.99
N TYR A 99 -12.95 5.72 -12.31
CA TYR A 99 -13.65 4.63 -12.96
C TYR A 99 -12.64 3.63 -13.49
N GLU A 100 -12.72 2.40 -12.98
CA GLU A 100 -12.00 1.24 -13.51
C GLU A 100 -12.94 0.03 -13.52
N PRO A 101 -13.01 -0.74 -14.63
CA PRO A 101 -13.84 -1.94 -14.70
C PRO A 101 -13.54 -2.91 -13.55
N GLY A 102 -14.56 -3.26 -12.76
CA GLY A 102 -14.45 -4.20 -11.64
C GLY A 102 -13.92 -3.62 -10.33
N LEU A 103 -13.35 -2.41 -10.31
CA LEU A 103 -12.76 -1.82 -9.09
C LEU A 103 -13.79 -1.62 -7.97
N ASN A 104 -15.02 -1.22 -8.31
CA ASN A 104 -16.07 -0.98 -7.30
C ASN A 104 -16.36 -2.25 -6.48
N ALA A 105 -16.42 -3.42 -7.13
CA ALA A 105 -16.63 -4.69 -6.45
C ALA A 105 -15.47 -5.04 -5.50
N VAL A 106 -14.23 -4.88 -5.97
CA VAL A 106 -13.01 -5.14 -5.17
C VAL A 106 -12.96 -4.24 -3.94
N VAL A 107 -13.22 -2.94 -4.11
CA VAL A 107 -13.21 -1.97 -3.01
C VAL A 107 -14.31 -2.30 -2.00
N LYS A 108 -15.54 -2.59 -2.47
CA LYS A 108 -16.65 -2.95 -1.57
C LYS A 108 -16.39 -4.21 -0.76
N GLU A 109 -15.69 -5.20 -1.32
CA GLU A 109 -15.34 -6.44 -0.62
C GLU A 109 -14.30 -6.23 0.50
N CYS A 110 -13.37 -5.30 0.29
CA CYS A 110 -12.22 -5.11 1.19
C CYS A 110 -12.39 -3.95 2.16
N ARG A 111 -13.15 -2.91 1.77
CA ARG A 111 -13.29 -1.67 2.54
C ARG A 111 -13.95 -1.95 3.89
N GLY A 112 -13.30 -1.49 4.95
CA GLY A 112 -13.73 -1.72 6.34
C GLY A 112 -13.35 -3.10 6.90
N ARG A 113 -12.92 -4.05 6.06
CA ARG A 113 -12.36 -5.34 6.49
C ARG A 113 -10.85 -5.23 6.72
N ASN A 114 -10.13 -4.89 5.66
CA ASN A 114 -8.67 -4.72 5.71
C ASN A 114 -8.18 -3.61 4.75
N LEU A 115 -9.09 -2.89 4.11
CA LEU A 115 -8.80 -1.71 3.30
C LEU A 115 -9.46 -0.47 3.94
N PHE A 116 -8.68 0.57 4.17
CA PHE A 116 -9.12 1.80 4.82
C PHE A 116 -8.67 3.03 4.02
N PHE A 117 -9.51 4.06 3.98
CA PHE A 117 -9.20 5.35 3.36
C PHE A 117 -9.30 6.46 4.40
N SER A 118 -8.24 7.26 4.54
CA SER A 118 -8.14 8.26 5.61
C SER A 118 -7.40 9.52 5.14
N THR A 119 -7.61 10.62 5.83
CA THR A 119 -6.83 11.87 5.64
C THR A 119 -5.70 12.00 6.66
N ASP A 120 -5.63 11.11 7.66
CA ASP A 120 -4.64 11.13 8.74
C ASP A 120 -3.33 10.44 8.29
N VAL A 121 -2.51 11.18 7.55
CA VAL A 121 -1.25 10.67 7.01
C VAL A 121 -0.27 10.29 8.11
N GLU A 122 -0.13 11.14 9.13
CA GLU A 122 0.88 10.95 10.18
C GLU A 122 0.66 9.67 10.97
N LYS A 123 -0.58 9.42 11.41
CA LYS A 123 -0.93 8.20 12.13
C LYS A 123 -0.62 6.95 11.32
N HIS A 124 -1.09 6.89 10.08
CA HIS A 124 -0.95 5.68 9.26
C HIS A 124 0.49 5.42 8.83
N VAL A 125 1.31 6.46 8.65
CA VAL A 125 2.76 6.30 8.40
C VAL A 125 3.48 5.77 9.63
N GLN A 126 3.16 6.24 10.83
CA GLN A 126 3.79 5.79 12.08
C GLN A 126 3.47 4.33 12.41
N GLU A 127 2.27 3.86 12.08
CA GLU A 127 1.84 2.48 12.33
C GLU A 127 2.29 1.48 11.26
N ALA A 128 2.67 1.96 10.07
CA ALA A 128 2.96 1.09 8.92
C ALA A 128 4.31 0.39 9.02
N ASP A 129 4.34 -0.88 8.59
CA ASP A 129 5.58 -1.61 8.34
C ASP A 129 6.16 -1.28 6.95
N ILE A 130 5.29 -0.94 5.99
CA ILE A 130 5.65 -0.59 4.60
C ILE A 130 4.91 0.67 4.17
N VAL A 131 5.64 1.63 3.59
CA VAL A 131 5.05 2.86 3.04
C VAL A 131 5.24 2.93 1.52
N PHE A 132 4.13 3.03 0.80
CA PHE A 132 4.08 3.36 -0.62
C PHE A 132 3.89 4.87 -0.81
N VAL A 133 4.58 5.43 -1.79
CA VAL A 133 4.40 6.82 -2.22
C VAL A 133 3.95 6.84 -3.66
N SER A 134 2.68 7.21 -3.87
CA SER A 134 1.99 7.24 -5.17
C SER A 134 1.37 8.62 -5.41
N VAL A 135 2.26 9.63 -5.47
CA VAL A 135 1.89 11.04 -5.68
C VAL A 135 2.26 11.51 -7.07
N ASN A 136 1.68 12.62 -7.51
CA ASN A 136 2.04 13.24 -8.78
C ASN A 136 3.47 13.80 -8.72
N THR A 137 4.30 13.47 -9.70
CA THR A 137 5.64 14.06 -9.91
C THR A 137 5.65 14.84 -11.23
N PRO A 138 5.06 16.06 -11.26
CA PRO A 138 4.99 16.84 -12.49
C PRO A 138 6.39 17.23 -13.00
N THR A 139 6.58 17.24 -14.32
CA THR A 139 7.83 17.68 -14.94
C THR A 139 8.02 19.19 -14.72
N LYS A 140 9.24 19.59 -14.35
CA LYS A 140 9.61 21.00 -14.28
C LYS A 140 9.63 21.59 -15.69
N THR A 141 8.65 22.42 -16.03
CA THR A 141 8.65 23.17 -17.30
C THR A 141 9.68 24.28 -17.18
N LEU A 142 10.90 24.07 -17.69
CA LEU A 142 11.84 25.15 -17.89
C LEU A 142 11.32 25.99 -19.07
N VAL A 143 10.99 27.25 -18.79
CA VAL A 143 10.51 28.20 -19.79
C VAL A 143 11.65 28.46 -20.79
N LEU A 144 11.55 27.90 -22.00
CA LEU A 144 12.45 28.19 -23.12
C LEU A 144 12.08 29.55 -23.74
N GLU A 145 12.23 30.64 -22.98
CA GLU A 145 11.92 32.00 -23.49
C GLU A 145 12.95 33.06 -23.12
N GLN A 146 14.24 32.69 -22.96
CA GLN A 146 15.33 33.65 -22.81
C GLN A 146 16.55 33.31 -23.68
N ALA A 147 16.31 32.99 -24.95
CA ALA A 147 17.36 32.95 -25.96
C ALA A 147 16.90 33.69 -27.23
N LYS A 148 16.49 34.95 -27.10
CA LYS A 148 16.53 35.87 -28.25
C LYS A 148 17.88 36.61 -28.17
N PRO A 149 18.83 36.35 -29.07
CA PRO A 149 20.09 37.09 -29.08
C PRO A 149 19.80 38.58 -29.36
N PRO A 150 20.50 39.52 -28.68
CA PRO A 150 20.37 40.93 -29.00
C PRO A 150 20.81 41.18 -30.44
N ILE A 151 19.99 41.94 -31.17
CA ILE A 151 20.22 42.39 -32.55
C ILE A 151 21.24 43.53 -32.55
#